data_AF-A0A0J5GVP2-F1
#
_entry.id   AF-A0A0J5GVP2-F1
#
_cell.length_a   1.000
_cell.length_b   1.000
_cell.length_c   1.000
_cell.angle_alpha   90.00
_cell.angle_beta   90.00
_cell.angle_gamma   90.00
#
_symmetry.space_group_name_H-M   'P 1'
#
loop_
_entity.id
_entity.type
_entity.pdbx_description
1 polymer ?
#
loop_
_entity_poly.entity_id
_entity_poly.type
_entity_poly.pdbx_seq_one_letter_code
_entity_poly.pdbx_strand_id
1 'polypeptide(L)'
;MPRLENALNEKLIDLLQGEKIVSLITTDKETNKPNLSIVSWLVAHQDGKTIKFALGHKAESAFNIEKNPDLILGVVGAGSCYSINGRGTVSDVIDKTMKYRVVTVEVESVEDVIFYGGKITQEPDYVKTYDADLAKKLDEEVYGLLKA
;
A
#
# COMPACT_ATOMS: atom_id res chain seq x y z
N MET A 1 -15.00 1.40 -20.88
CA MET A 1 -15.18 1.17 -19.44
C MET A 1 -13.90 0.54 -18.93
N PRO A 2 -13.36 0.95 -17.78
CA PRO A 2 -12.21 0.27 -17.18
C PRO A 2 -12.58 -1.20 -16.96
N ARG A 3 -11.67 -2.10 -17.29
CA ARG A 3 -11.84 -3.54 -17.07
C ARG A 3 -11.60 -3.79 -15.59
N LEU A 4 -12.59 -4.33 -14.90
CA LEU A 4 -12.45 -4.80 -13.52
C LEU A 4 -11.65 -6.10 -13.54
N GLU A 5 -10.49 -6.12 -12.90
CA GLU A 5 -9.68 -7.32 -12.72
C GLU A 5 -9.64 -7.70 -11.24
N ASN A 6 -9.70 -8.98 -10.91
CA ASN A 6 -9.71 -9.43 -9.49
C ASN A 6 -8.29 -9.77 -8.98
N ALA A 7 -7.25 -9.33 -9.70
CA ALA A 7 -5.85 -9.54 -9.37
C ALA A 7 -4.99 -8.50 -10.09
N LEU A 8 -3.82 -8.21 -9.52
CA LEU A 8 -2.78 -7.40 -10.14
C LEU A 8 -2.19 -8.14 -11.34
N ASN A 9 -1.97 -7.41 -12.43
CA ASN A 9 -1.15 -7.90 -13.53
C ASN A 9 0.35 -7.82 -13.21
N GLU A 10 1.18 -8.47 -14.02
CA GLU A 10 2.64 -8.52 -13.85
C GLU A 10 3.27 -7.13 -13.71
N LYS A 11 2.82 -6.13 -14.49
CA LYS A 11 3.39 -4.77 -14.41
C LYS A 11 3.15 -4.12 -13.06
N LEU A 12 1.97 -4.33 -12.46
CA LEU A 12 1.65 -3.83 -11.13
C LEU A 12 2.40 -4.60 -10.05
N ILE A 13 2.55 -5.92 -10.20
CA ILE A 13 3.36 -6.72 -9.29
C ILE A 13 4.79 -6.19 -9.29
N ASP A 14 5.41 -6.05 -10.47
CA ASP A 14 6.78 -5.56 -10.64
C ASP A 14 6.96 -4.13 -10.09
N LEU A 15 6.00 -3.25 -10.34
CA LEU A 15 6.00 -1.88 -9.84
C LEU A 15 6.04 -1.84 -8.30
N LEU A 16 5.34 -2.77 -7.65
CA LEU A 16 5.10 -2.80 -6.21
C LEU A 16 6.07 -3.74 -5.46
N GLN A 17 7.31 -3.91 -5.94
CA GLN A 17 8.36 -4.71 -5.27
C GLN A 17 9.35 -3.91 -4.41
N GLY A 18 9.05 -2.66 -4.08
CA GLY A 18 9.97 -1.77 -3.37
C GLY A 18 9.33 -0.45 -2.96
N GLU A 19 10.18 0.56 -2.74
CA GLU A 19 9.77 1.89 -2.28
C GLU A 19 8.92 2.59 -3.35
N LYS A 20 7.63 2.76 -3.08
CA LYS A 20 6.66 3.44 -3.94
C LYS A 20 5.71 4.29 -3.11
N ILE A 21 5.40 5.50 -3.55
CA ILE A 21 4.37 6.32 -2.90
C ILE A 21 3.01 5.74 -3.27
N VAL A 22 2.33 5.14 -2.29
CA VAL A 22 0.99 4.58 -2.44
C VAL A 22 0.03 5.30 -1.50
N SER A 23 -1.10 5.75 -2.04
CA SER A 23 -2.20 6.30 -1.25
C SER A 23 -2.96 5.15 -0.60
N LEU A 24 -3.15 5.21 0.71
CA LEU A 24 -4.01 4.29 1.46
C LEU A 24 -5.27 5.05 1.90
N ILE A 25 -6.42 4.61 1.40
CA ILE A 25 -7.73 5.14 1.79
C ILE A 25 -8.42 4.10 2.67
N THR A 26 -8.82 4.51 3.86
CA THR A 26 -9.55 3.71 4.85
C THR A 26 -10.78 4.47 5.33
N THR A 27 -11.64 3.82 6.13
CA THR A 27 -12.74 4.51 6.81
C THR A 27 -12.33 4.87 8.23
N ASP A 28 -12.35 6.15 8.56
CA ASP A 28 -12.06 6.65 9.90
C ASP A 28 -13.03 6.04 10.94
N LYS A 29 -12.48 5.33 11.94
CA LYS A 29 -13.28 4.57 12.90
C LYS A 29 -14.18 5.41 13.80
N GLU A 30 -13.86 6.69 14.01
CA GLU A 30 -14.61 7.59 14.89
C GLU A 30 -15.67 8.39 14.13
N THR A 31 -15.32 8.88 12.93
CA THR A 31 -16.17 9.79 12.14
C THR A 31 -16.91 9.13 10.99
N ASN A 32 -16.54 7.89 10.63
CA ASN A 32 -17.06 7.14 9.49
C ASN A 32 -16.87 7.87 8.13
N LYS A 33 -15.83 8.69 8.02
CA LYS A 33 -15.45 9.42 6.79
C LYS A 33 -14.20 8.79 6.15
N PRO A 34 -13.93 9.03 4.86
CA PRO A 34 -12.69 8.60 4.25
C PRO A 34 -11.46 9.21 4.96
N ASN A 35 -10.49 8.36 5.29
CA ASN A 35 -9.19 8.71 5.82
C ASN A 35 -8.12 8.37 4.77
N LEU A 36 -7.34 9.37 4.35
CA LEU A 36 -6.22 9.21 3.44
C LEU A 36 -4.91 9.25 4.21
N SER A 37 -4.06 8.25 4.02
CA SER A 37 -2.67 8.22 4.44
C SER A 37 -1.77 7.79 3.28
N ILE A 38 -0.45 7.91 3.45
CA ILE A 38 0.54 7.52 2.44
C ILE A 38 1.44 6.43 3.04
N VAL A 39 1.70 5.38 2.27
CA VAL A 39 2.61 4.29 2.64
C VAL A 39 3.68 4.11 1.56
N SER A 40 4.88 3.70 1.97
CA SER A 40 5.98 3.36 1.06
C SER A 40 6.46 1.91 1.19
N TRP A 41 6.35 1.33 2.39
CA TRP A 41 6.69 -0.06 2.64
C TRP A 41 5.55 -0.99 2.25
N LEU A 42 5.54 -1.42 0.99
CA LEU A 42 4.54 -2.30 0.43
C LEU A 42 5.19 -3.32 -0.52
N VAL A 43 4.65 -4.54 -0.54
CA VAL A 43 5.00 -5.59 -1.48
C VAL A 43 3.73 -6.23 -2.05
N ALA A 44 3.61 -6.28 -3.37
CA ALA A 44 2.64 -7.15 -4.04
C ALA A 44 3.19 -8.58 -4.13
N HIS A 45 2.41 -9.58 -3.80
CA HIS A 45 2.81 -10.97 -3.96
C HIS A 45 2.62 -11.44 -5.41
N GLN A 46 3.37 -12.47 -5.77
CA GLN A 46 3.40 -13.02 -7.13
C GLN A 46 2.07 -13.64 -7.57
N ASP A 47 1.15 -13.93 -6.64
CA ASP A 47 -0.20 -14.38 -6.94
C ASP A 47 -1.10 -13.28 -7.53
N GLY A 48 -0.67 -12.02 -7.45
CA GLY A 48 -1.46 -10.83 -7.82
C GLY A 48 -2.68 -10.58 -6.93
N LYS A 49 -2.92 -11.40 -5.92
CA LYS A 49 -4.11 -11.35 -5.05
C LYS A 49 -3.80 -10.86 -3.66
N THR A 50 -2.53 -10.86 -3.28
CA THR A 50 -2.09 -10.48 -1.95
C THR A 50 -1.17 -9.28 -2.02
N ILE A 51 -1.45 -8.25 -1.22
CA ILE A 51 -0.52 -7.14 -0.99
C ILE A 51 -0.25 -7.08 0.51
N LYS A 52 1.03 -6.95 0.91
CA LYS A 52 1.39 -6.65 2.29
C LYS A 52 2.00 -5.27 2.38
N PHE A 53 1.65 -4.51 3.40
CA PHE A 53 2.33 -3.26 3.72
C PHE A 53 2.50 -3.10 5.23
N ALA A 54 3.48 -2.29 5.63
CA ALA A 54 3.76 -2.03 7.04
C ALA A 54 3.31 -0.62 7.45
N LEU A 55 2.79 -0.52 8.66
CA LEU A 55 2.45 0.73 9.33
C LEU A 55 3.16 0.81 10.67
N GLY A 56 3.38 2.02 11.18
CA GLY A 56 3.73 2.19 12.59
C GLY A 56 2.64 1.62 13.49
N HIS A 57 3.00 1.04 14.64
CA HIS A 57 2.05 0.35 15.54
C HIS A 57 0.89 1.20 16.10
N LYS A 58 0.98 2.53 15.98
CA LYS A 58 -0.04 3.52 16.39
C LYS A 58 -0.66 4.26 15.20
N ALA A 59 -0.46 3.79 13.97
CA ALA A 59 -1.03 4.44 12.80
C ALA A 59 -2.56 4.34 12.83
N GLU A 60 -3.24 5.47 12.62
CA GLU A 60 -4.71 5.52 12.63
C GLU A 60 -5.32 4.57 11.60
N SER A 61 -4.69 4.46 10.43
CA SER A 61 -5.12 3.54 9.37
C SER A 61 -5.13 2.07 9.81
N ALA A 62 -4.27 1.66 10.76
CA ALA A 62 -4.31 0.29 11.28
C ALA A 62 -5.58 0.06 12.13
N PHE A 63 -5.91 1.01 13.01
CA PHE A 63 -7.13 0.93 13.82
C PHE A 63 -8.41 1.07 12.96
N ASN A 64 -8.35 1.86 11.89
CA ASN A 64 -9.42 1.96 10.90
C ASN A 64 -9.69 0.61 10.25
N ILE A 65 -8.63 -0.08 9.79
CA ILE A 65 -8.75 -1.40 9.14
C ILE A 65 -9.24 -2.48 10.11
N GLU A 66 -8.80 -2.45 11.37
CA GLU A 66 -9.33 -3.35 12.41
C GLU A 66 -10.85 -3.16 12.63
N LYS A 67 -11.36 -1.93 12.48
CA LYS A 67 -12.79 -1.62 12.63
C LYS A 67 -13.60 -1.89 11.37
N ASN A 68 -13.07 -1.50 10.21
CA ASN A 68 -13.63 -1.72 8.89
C ASN A 68 -12.49 -2.16 7.95
N PRO A 69 -12.44 -3.43 7.53
CA PRO A 69 -11.33 -3.96 6.75
C PRO A 69 -11.27 -3.42 5.32
N ASP A 70 -12.33 -2.77 4.83
CA ASP A 70 -12.39 -2.28 3.46
C ASP A 70 -11.44 -1.09 3.26
N LEU A 71 -10.58 -1.19 2.25
CA LEU A 71 -9.58 -0.19 1.94
C LEU A 71 -9.34 -0.07 0.43
N ILE A 72 -8.74 1.06 0.04
CA ILE A 72 -8.28 1.31 -1.32
C ILE A 72 -6.80 1.67 -1.29
N LEU A 73 -6.03 1.04 -2.18
CA LEU A 73 -4.67 1.45 -2.50
C LEU A 73 -4.69 2.18 -3.84
N GLY A 74 -4.38 3.48 -3.80
CA GLY A 74 -4.19 4.32 -4.99
C GLY A 74 -2.73 4.28 -5.45
N VAL A 75 -2.49 3.77 -6.65
CA VAL A 75 -1.15 3.57 -7.21
C VAL A 75 -0.97 4.41 -8.47
N VAL A 76 0.13 5.13 -8.56
CA VAL A 76 0.54 5.87 -9.76
C VAL A 76 1.80 5.21 -10.33
N GLY A 77 1.73 4.74 -11.57
CA GLY A 77 2.85 4.07 -12.23
C GLY A 77 2.41 3.16 -13.35
N ALA A 78 3.33 2.40 -13.93
CA ALA A 78 3.04 1.51 -15.07
C ALA A 78 2.33 2.21 -16.27
N GLY A 79 2.48 3.53 -16.38
CA GLY A 79 1.84 4.37 -17.40
C GLY A 79 0.42 4.87 -17.05
N SER A 80 -0.13 4.54 -15.88
CA SER A 80 -1.49 4.93 -15.48
C SER A 80 -1.66 5.23 -13.98
N CYS A 81 -2.90 5.43 -13.54
CA CYS A 81 -3.32 5.48 -12.14
C CYS A 81 -4.28 4.31 -11.87
N TYR A 82 -4.10 3.61 -10.76
CA TYR A 82 -4.86 2.43 -10.41
C TYR A 82 -5.54 2.57 -9.05
N SER A 83 -6.78 2.11 -8.97
CA SER A 83 -7.50 1.88 -7.71
C SER A 83 -7.52 0.38 -7.45
N ILE A 84 -6.85 -0.04 -6.38
CA ILE A 84 -6.86 -1.43 -5.94
C ILE A 84 -7.74 -1.49 -4.68
N ASN A 85 -8.93 -2.09 -4.82
CA ASN A 85 -9.85 -2.30 -3.71
C ASN A 85 -9.58 -3.66 -3.09
N GLY A 86 -9.69 -3.74 -1.77
CA GLY A 86 -9.54 -5.01 -1.08
C GLY A 86 -9.86 -4.92 0.40
N ARG A 87 -9.64 -6.04 1.10
CA ARG A 87 -9.90 -6.17 2.53
C ARG A 87 -8.61 -6.46 3.28
N GLY A 88 -8.30 -5.62 4.26
CA GLY A 88 -7.10 -5.70 5.08
C GLY A 88 -7.31 -6.51 6.36
N THR A 89 -6.31 -7.32 6.70
CA THR A 89 -6.15 -7.91 8.04
C THR A 89 -4.89 -7.36 8.68
N VAL A 90 -5.00 -6.84 9.91
CA VAL A 90 -3.89 -6.24 10.65
C VAL A 90 -3.26 -7.27 11.57
N SER A 91 -1.93 -7.35 11.58
CA SER A 91 -1.18 -8.20 12.50
C SER A 91 -1.12 -7.63 13.93
N ASP A 92 -0.69 -8.48 14.86
CA ASP A 92 -0.17 -8.03 16.14
C ASP A 92 1.04 -7.08 15.97
N VAL A 93 1.39 -6.38 17.05
CA VAL A 93 2.55 -5.49 17.07
C VAL A 93 3.84 -6.30 16.95
N ILE A 94 4.65 -5.95 15.96
CA ILE A 94 5.98 -6.51 15.74
C ILE A 94 7.00 -5.55 16.37
N ASP A 95 7.78 -6.04 17.33
CA ASP A 95 8.79 -5.26 18.05
C ASP A 95 10.19 -5.50 17.46
N LYS A 96 10.71 -4.50 16.75
CA LYS A 96 12.02 -4.53 16.08
C LYS A 96 12.77 -3.21 16.30
N THR A 97 13.50 -2.68 15.32
CA THR A 97 14.18 -1.37 15.46
C THR A 97 13.18 -0.27 15.81
N MET A 98 11.96 -0.37 15.29
CA MET A 98 10.77 0.28 15.83
C MET A 98 9.59 -0.69 15.85
N LYS A 99 8.46 -0.24 16.40
CA LYS A 99 7.24 -1.03 16.50
C LYS A 99 6.34 -0.83 15.29
N TYR A 100 6.00 -1.93 14.63
CA TYR A 100 5.18 -1.96 13.42
C TYR A 100 3.96 -2.85 13.57
N ARG A 101 3.05 -2.74 12.61
CA ARG A 101 2.03 -3.73 12.28
C ARG A 101 2.06 -3.96 10.78
N VAL A 102 1.84 -5.20 10.35
CA VAL A 102 1.70 -5.55 8.93
C VAL A 102 0.21 -5.67 8.61
N VAL A 103 -0.20 -5.06 7.51
CA VAL A 103 -1.51 -5.26 6.92
C VAL A 103 -1.36 -6.20 5.74
N THR A 104 -2.13 -7.28 5.72
CA THR A 104 -2.27 -8.17 4.57
C THR A 104 -3.60 -7.87 3.89
N VAL A 105 -3.56 -7.49 2.62
CA VAL A 105 -4.71 -7.14 1.80
C VAL A 105 -5.03 -8.30 0.87
N GLU A 106 -6.27 -8.77 0.92
CA GLU A 106 -6.86 -9.59 -0.12
C GLU A 106 -7.43 -8.66 -1.20
N VAL A 107 -6.88 -8.72 -2.41
CA VAL A 107 -7.29 -7.90 -3.56
C VAL A 107 -8.62 -8.40 -4.08
N GLU A 108 -9.61 -7.51 -4.12
CA GLU A 108 -10.95 -7.80 -4.64
C GLU A 108 -11.12 -7.25 -6.05
N SER A 109 -10.59 -6.04 -6.30
CA SER A 109 -10.62 -5.45 -7.63
C SER A 109 -9.44 -4.51 -7.91
N VAL A 110 -9.09 -4.42 -9.19
CA VAL A 110 -8.09 -3.52 -9.74
C VAL A 110 -8.73 -2.79 -10.91
N GLU A 111 -8.70 -1.46 -10.86
CA GLU A 111 -9.28 -0.59 -11.87
C GLU A 111 -8.24 0.43 -12.34
N ASP A 112 -8.11 0.57 -13.66
CA ASP A 112 -7.40 1.69 -14.27
C ASP A 112 -8.31 2.93 -14.22
N VAL A 113 -7.95 3.89 -13.38
CA VAL A 113 -8.75 5.07 -13.06
C VAL A 113 -8.17 6.35 -13.66
N ILE A 114 -7.23 6.26 -14.61
CA ILE A 114 -6.78 7.45 -15.32
C ILE A 114 -7.91 8.00 -16.21
N PHE A 115 -7.99 9.33 -16.31
CA PHE A 115 -8.95 9.99 -17.18
C PHE A 115 -8.65 9.73 -18.67
N TYR A 116 -9.67 9.89 -19.51
CA TYR A 116 -9.56 9.65 -20.95
C TYR A 116 -8.43 10.48 -21.60
N GLY A 117 -7.57 9.81 -22.36
CA GLY A 117 -6.41 10.43 -23.01
C GLY A 117 -5.23 10.70 -22.09
N GLY A 118 -5.33 10.38 -20.80
CA GLY A 118 -4.22 10.48 -19.85
C GLY A 118 -3.21 9.35 -19.98
N LYS A 119 -1.95 9.66 -19.71
CA LYS A 119 -0.86 8.69 -19.56
C LYS A 119 0.12 9.25 -18.53
N ILE A 120 0.52 8.43 -17.57
CA ILE A 120 1.62 8.78 -16.67
C ILE A 120 2.93 8.67 -17.44
N THR A 121 3.65 9.78 -17.55
CA THR A 121 4.96 9.86 -18.21
C THR A 121 6.11 9.90 -17.19
N GLN A 122 5.82 10.29 -15.96
CA GLN A 122 6.77 10.36 -14.85
C GLN A 122 6.05 9.99 -13.55
N GLU A 123 6.63 9.05 -12.81
CA GLU A 123 6.15 8.67 -11.48
C GLU A 123 6.64 9.67 -10.42
N PRO A 124 5.87 9.89 -9.33
CA PRO A 124 6.36 10.65 -8.20
C PRO A 124 7.62 10.03 -7.61
N ASP A 125 8.58 10.87 -7.23
CA ASP A 125 9.83 10.47 -6.58
C ASP A 125 9.98 11.22 -5.25
N TYR A 126 10.75 10.66 -4.32
CA TYR A 126 11.00 11.28 -3.02
C TYR A 126 12.42 11.04 -2.52
N VAL A 127 12.84 11.92 -1.60
CA VAL A 127 14.13 11.80 -0.91
C VAL A 127 13.90 11.74 0.59
N LYS A 128 14.72 10.93 1.26
CA LYS A 128 14.74 10.86 2.72
C LYS A 128 15.51 12.06 3.26
N THR A 129 14.84 12.88 4.07
CA THR A 129 15.38 14.15 4.56
C THR A 129 16.00 14.06 5.95
N TYR A 130 15.88 12.91 6.62
CA TYR A 130 16.38 12.70 7.98
C TYR A 130 16.97 11.30 8.15
N ASP A 131 18.12 11.23 8.83
CA ASP A 131 18.86 10.02 9.22
C ASP A 131 18.81 8.88 8.18
N ALA A 132 19.57 9.05 7.09
CA ALA A 132 19.56 8.12 5.96
C ALA A 132 19.99 6.69 6.33
N ASP A 133 20.93 6.56 7.27
CA ASP A 133 21.42 5.25 7.72
C ASP A 133 20.36 4.51 8.52
N LEU A 134 19.68 5.21 9.45
CA LEU A 134 18.56 4.62 10.17
C LEU A 134 17.43 4.27 9.20
N ALA A 135 17.09 5.16 8.28
CA ALA A 135 15.99 4.92 7.35
C ALA A 135 16.25 3.69 6.46
N LYS A 136 17.49 3.53 5.96
CA LYS A 136 17.91 2.34 5.20
C LYS A 136 17.77 1.07 6.03
N LYS A 137 18.20 1.09 7.29
CA LYS A 137 18.06 -0.05 8.21
C LYS A 137 16.59 -0.44 8.41
N LEU A 138 15.70 0.55 8.55
CA LEU A 138 14.27 0.31 8.69
C LEU A 138 13.67 -0.31 7.41
N ASP A 139 14.08 0.14 6.22
CA ASP A 139 13.58 -0.46 4.96
C ASP A 139 13.97 -1.93 4.85
N GLU A 140 15.25 -2.24 5.08
CA GLU A 140 15.76 -3.61 4.98
C GLU A 140 15.00 -4.56 5.93
N GLU A 141 14.77 -4.10 7.16
CA GLU A 141 14.01 -4.84 8.17
C GLU A 141 12.55 -5.04 7.76
N VAL A 142 11.88 -3.98 7.31
CA VAL A 142 10.47 -4.03 6.93
C VAL A 142 10.25 -4.84 5.66
N TYR A 143 11.03 -4.63 4.60
CA TYR A 143 10.88 -5.44 3.38
C TYR A 143 11.23 -6.91 3.60
N GLY A 144 12.12 -7.22 4.54
CA GLY A 144 12.35 -8.60 5.00
C GLY A 144 11.10 -9.24 5.60
N LEU A 145 10.31 -8.47 6.38
CA LEU A 145 9.04 -8.92 6.94
C LEU A 145 7.93 -9.06 5.88
N LEU A 146 7.86 -8.13 4.92
CA LEU A 146 6.80 -8.12 3.92
C LEU A 146 6.96 -9.19 2.84
N LYS A 147 8.19 -9.59 2.52
CA LYS A 147 8.49 -10.61 1.51
C LYS A 147 8.38 -12.05 2.02
N ALA A 148 8.29 -12.23 3.34
CA ALA A 148 8.09 -13.52 3.99
C ALA A 148 6.62 -13.98 3.86
#